data_AF-A0A1Q7M2E4-F1
#
_entry.id   AF-A0A1Q7M2E4-F1
#
_cell.length_a   1.000
_cell.length_b   1.000
_cell.length_c   1.000
_cell.angle_alpha   90.00
_cell.angle_beta   90.00
_cell.angle_gamma   90.00
#
_symmetry.space_group_name_H-M   'P 1'
#
loop_
_entity.id
_entity.type
_entity.pdbx_description
1 polymer ?
#
loop_
_entity_poly.entity_id
_entity_poly.type
_entity_poly.pdbx_seq_one_letter_code
_entity_poly.pdbx_strand_id
1 'polypeptide(L)'
;MDVAAIPRIAEAQKRFGDRFLHKFLSDREIDYCGGSPERWAGRWAAKEAIGKAMPTGVPRPRMRDVEILPSDDGRPHVRVAPATTLNGREIDVSIAHDGHFAVAVAVIPDLAPAYFPPPLAGEGQGGGLPEGFRLPARPRDGHKGTFGTVVVLAGSQGFTGAAYLASMGAARSGAGIVRLLVAQSIYPILAEKCTEVIVGPIPEISPGVVGHASLSGILRGFAGADAGAIGPGLGRDASTRRLIEDLVPRVAAPLVLDADALNLLSEHRTILPRLSPQIVLTPHPAEFARLSGLETAAVQQDRRGIASRFAKVWNKVVVLKGAGTVIAAPDGRVTLNPIATPALASGGTGDVLAGLIAGLMGQKLPPFEAAVTGVHLHS
;
A
#
# COMPACT_ATOMS: atom_id res chain seq x y z
N MET A 1 13.92 9.77 5.25
CA MET A 1 13.26 10.75 6.13
C MET A 1 13.43 10.30 7.58
N ASP A 2 13.57 11.25 8.50
CA ASP A 2 13.47 11.01 9.94
C ASP A 2 12.86 12.19 10.68
N VAL A 3 12.41 11.97 11.91
CA VAL A 3 11.80 12.96 12.79
C VAL A 3 12.37 12.86 14.20
N ALA A 4 12.75 14.00 14.77
CA ALA A 4 13.22 14.12 16.15
C ALA A 4 12.34 15.09 16.95
N ALA A 5 11.93 14.68 18.16
CA ALA A 5 11.24 15.57 19.09
C ALA A 5 12.25 16.56 19.71
N ILE A 6 12.04 17.86 19.50
CA ILE A 6 12.92 18.93 19.99
C ILE A 6 13.02 18.92 21.52
N PRO A 7 11.92 18.79 22.30
CA PRO A 7 12.00 18.73 23.76
C PRO A 7 12.86 17.56 24.27
N ARG A 8 12.85 16.43 23.56
CA ARG A 8 13.65 15.25 23.92
C ARG A 8 15.15 15.51 23.76
N ILE A 9 15.55 16.18 22.68
CA ILE A 9 16.96 16.52 22.43
C ILE A 9 17.42 17.60 23.42
N ALA A 10 16.57 18.60 23.69
CA ALA A 10 16.83 19.64 24.69
C ALA A 10 17.04 19.05 26.10
N GLU A 11 16.16 18.15 26.52
CA GLU A 11 16.23 17.50 27.83
C GLU A 11 17.47 16.60 27.95
N ALA A 12 17.82 15.88 26.90
CA ALA A 12 19.04 15.08 26.85
C ALA A 12 20.30 15.96 26.97
N GLN A 13 20.34 17.11 26.29
CA GLN A 13 21.46 18.05 26.41
C GLN A 13 21.54 18.64 27.82
N LYS A 14 20.42 19.03 28.45
CA LYS A 14 20.41 19.52 29.84
C LYS A 14 20.94 18.48 30.82
N ARG A 15 20.53 17.21 30.65
CA ARG A 15 20.89 16.12 31.57
C ARG A 15 22.34 15.66 31.42
N PHE A 16 22.88 15.64 30.21
CA PHE A 16 24.18 15.03 29.91
C PHE A 16 25.24 16.03 29.44
N GLY A 17 24.90 17.30 29.33
CA GLY A 17 25.76 18.37 28.84
C GLY A 17 26.23 18.15 27.40
N ASP A 18 27.30 18.85 27.03
CA ASP A 18 27.84 18.82 25.66
C ASP A 18 28.38 17.44 25.27
N ARG A 19 28.70 16.58 26.24
CA ARG A 19 29.04 15.16 25.99
C ARG A 19 27.95 14.45 25.20
N PHE A 20 26.68 14.81 25.37
CA PHE A 20 25.59 14.29 24.54
C PHE A 20 25.63 14.81 23.11
N LEU A 21 25.83 16.12 22.93
CA LEU A 21 25.92 16.74 21.60
C LEU A 21 27.09 16.16 20.80
N HIS A 22 28.26 16.00 21.43
CA HIS A 22 29.43 15.38 20.82
C HIS A 22 29.25 13.91 20.42
N LYS A 23 28.14 13.24 20.77
CA LYS A 23 27.83 11.91 20.22
C LYS A 23 27.44 11.96 18.75
N PHE A 24 26.89 13.08 18.30
CA PHE A 24 26.31 13.19 16.97
C PHE A 24 26.64 14.49 16.23
N LEU A 25 27.20 15.51 16.88
CA LEU A 25 27.65 16.76 16.26
C LEU A 25 29.18 16.87 16.30
N SER A 26 29.73 17.48 15.26
CA SER A 26 31.09 18.04 15.26
C SER A 26 31.14 19.36 16.03
N ASP A 27 32.34 19.80 16.40
CA ASP A 27 32.53 21.08 17.12
C ASP A 27 32.03 22.27 16.28
N ARG A 28 32.26 22.24 14.96
CA ARG A 28 31.76 23.24 14.01
C ARG A 28 30.23 23.29 13.96
N GLU A 29 29.57 22.13 14.02
CA GLU A 29 28.11 22.07 14.08
C GLU A 29 27.58 22.58 15.41
N ILE A 30 28.26 22.31 16.52
CA ILE A 30 27.88 22.81 17.85
C ILE A 30 27.95 24.34 17.85
N ASP A 31 29.06 24.90 17.36
CA ASP A 31 29.25 26.35 17.23
C ASP A 31 28.14 26.98 16.36
N TYR A 32 27.87 26.38 15.19
CA TYR A 32 26.80 26.84 14.30
C TYR A 32 25.40 26.74 14.94
N CYS A 33 25.14 25.67 15.70
CA CYS A 33 23.85 25.49 16.35
C CYS A 33 23.62 26.55 17.44
N GLY A 34 24.67 27.11 18.04
CA GLY A 34 24.58 28.29 18.91
C GLY A 34 23.61 28.11 20.08
N GLY A 35 23.51 26.89 20.64
CA GLY A 35 22.60 26.60 21.74
C GLY A 35 21.14 26.29 21.36
N SER A 36 20.76 26.35 20.08
CA SER A 36 19.37 26.12 19.64
C SER A 36 19.00 24.62 19.62
N PRO A 37 18.02 24.19 20.43
CA PRO A 37 17.53 22.82 20.41
C PRO A 37 16.91 22.40 19.08
N GLU A 38 16.29 23.33 18.36
CA GLU A 38 15.73 23.12 17.03
C GLU A 38 16.84 22.74 16.05
N ARG A 39 17.97 23.46 16.09
CA ARG A 39 19.12 23.16 15.23
C ARG A 39 19.73 21.81 15.58
N TRP A 40 19.91 21.48 16.86
CA TRP A 40 20.40 20.16 17.28
C TRP A 40 19.49 19.03 16.80
N ALA A 41 18.18 19.15 17.03
CA ALA A 41 17.21 18.15 16.61
C ALA A 41 17.13 18.00 15.09
N GLY A 42 17.24 19.11 14.35
CA GLY A 42 17.29 19.09 12.88
C GLY A 42 18.49 18.31 12.35
N ARG A 43 19.68 18.47 12.96
CA ARG A 43 20.88 17.72 12.55
C ARG A 43 20.78 16.25 12.97
N TRP A 44 20.20 15.96 14.13
CA TRP A 44 19.90 14.59 14.54
C TRP A 44 19.02 13.89 13.49
N ALA A 45 17.87 14.48 13.16
CA ALA A 45 16.94 13.95 12.18
C ALA A 45 17.61 13.80 10.80
N ALA A 46 18.40 14.78 10.38
CA ALA A 46 19.09 14.71 9.09
C ALA A 46 20.09 13.56 8.99
N LYS A 47 20.90 13.35 10.04
CA LYS A 47 21.89 12.27 10.06
C LYS A 47 21.26 10.89 10.19
N GLU A 48 20.16 10.76 10.95
CA GLU A 48 19.32 9.56 10.95
C GLU A 48 18.70 9.30 9.56
N ALA A 49 18.20 10.35 8.88
CA ALA A 49 17.62 10.23 7.55
C ALA A 49 18.66 9.74 6.52
N ILE A 50 19.91 10.23 6.60
CA ILE A 50 21.04 9.73 5.80
C ILE A 50 21.32 8.27 6.12
N GLY A 51 21.42 7.91 7.41
CA GLY A 51 21.63 6.52 7.84
C GLY A 51 20.52 5.57 7.36
N LYS A 52 19.27 6.03 7.29
CA LYS A 52 18.12 5.26 6.79
C LYS A 52 18.08 5.16 5.27
N ALA A 53 18.73 6.06 4.54
CA ALA A 53 18.87 5.97 3.10
C ALA A 53 19.89 4.90 2.66
N MET A 54 20.70 4.38 3.59
CA MET A 54 21.68 3.33 3.30
C MET A 54 20.99 2.00 2.92
N PRO A 55 21.46 1.30 1.87
CA PRO A 55 20.92 0.00 1.49
C PRO A 55 21.05 -1.05 2.60
N THR A 56 20.15 -2.03 2.60
CA THR A 56 20.21 -3.16 3.53
C THR A 56 21.53 -3.92 3.39
N GLY A 57 22.19 -4.20 4.51
CA GLY A 57 23.50 -4.88 4.55
C GLY A 57 24.71 -3.95 4.37
N VAL A 58 24.50 -2.66 4.03
CA VAL A 58 25.58 -1.67 4.03
C VAL A 58 25.69 -1.03 5.41
N PRO A 59 26.88 -0.98 6.03
CA PRO A 59 27.08 -0.30 7.30
C PRO A 59 26.66 1.17 7.22
N ARG A 60 25.88 1.62 8.20
CA ARG A 60 25.49 3.03 8.30
C ARG A 60 26.70 3.87 8.75
N PRO A 61 26.85 5.11 8.24
CA PRO A 61 27.84 6.02 8.78
C PRO A 61 27.53 6.29 10.26
N ARG A 62 28.56 6.48 11.09
CA ARG A 62 28.32 6.99 12.44
C ARG A 62 27.86 8.42 12.33
N MET A 63 27.05 8.88 13.27
CA MET A 63 26.56 10.27 13.29
C MET A 63 27.70 11.30 13.20
N ARG A 64 28.83 11.05 13.85
CA ARG A 64 30.00 11.94 13.81
C ARG A 64 30.75 11.93 12.48
N ASP A 65 30.55 10.92 11.64
CA ASP A 65 31.20 10.84 10.35
C ASP A 65 30.45 11.68 9.30
N VAL A 66 29.29 12.23 9.63
CA VAL A 66 28.48 13.11 8.79
C VAL A 66 28.43 14.48 9.46
N GLU A 67 28.77 15.55 8.74
CA GLU A 67 28.71 16.94 9.20
C GLU A 67 27.74 17.73 8.31
N ILE A 68 26.84 18.52 8.91
CA ILE A 68 25.81 19.27 8.19
C ILE A 68 25.86 20.75 8.58
N LEU A 69 26.40 21.58 7.70
CA LEU A 69 26.55 23.03 7.85
C LEU A 69 25.92 23.76 6.67
N PRO A 70 25.46 25.01 6.81
CA PRO A 70 24.94 25.74 5.66
C PRO A 70 26.05 26.08 4.64
N SER A 71 25.70 26.06 3.35
CA SER A 71 26.47 26.73 2.29
C SER A 71 26.21 28.24 2.28
N ASP A 72 26.92 28.95 1.42
CA ASP A 72 26.82 30.41 1.24
C ASP A 72 25.40 30.88 0.83
N ASP A 73 24.63 30.02 0.17
CA ASP A 73 23.22 30.25 -0.21
C ASP A 73 22.22 29.83 0.89
N GLY A 74 22.70 29.42 2.06
CA GLY A 74 21.90 29.02 3.21
C GLY A 74 21.38 27.59 3.16
N ARG A 75 21.60 26.84 2.07
CA ARG A 75 21.17 25.43 1.99
C ARG A 75 22.04 24.53 2.89
N PRO A 76 21.48 23.48 3.52
CA PRO A 76 22.30 22.54 4.28
C PRO A 76 23.22 21.75 3.35
N HIS A 77 24.51 21.80 3.63
CA HIS A 77 25.56 21.07 2.93
C HIS A 77 26.08 19.93 3.79
N VAL A 78 26.13 18.73 3.20
CA VAL A 78 26.57 17.52 3.88
C VAL A 78 28.01 17.22 3.50
N ARG A 79 28.88 17.11 4.51
CA ARG A 79 30.25 16.62 4.38
C ARG A 79 30.38 15.30 5.11
N VAL A 80 30.93 14.28 4.44
CA VAL A 80 31.12 12.97 5.04
C VAL A 80 32.60 12.63 5.17
N ALA A 81 32.97 11.95 6.25
CA ALA A 81 34.34 11.51 6.49
C ALA A 81 34.80 10.51 5.41
N PRO A 82 36.09 10.56 5.00
CA PRO A 82 36.61 9.69 3.94
C PRO A 82 36.50 8.18 4.20
N ALA A 83 36.47 7.79 5.47
CA ALA A 83 36.38 6.39 5.89
C ALA A 83 34.98 5.76 5.70
N THR A 84 33.98 6.55 5.28
CA THR A 84 32.62 6.06 5.06
C THR A 84 32.41 5.58 3.62
N THR A 85 31.43 4.70 3.43
CA THR A 85 30.95 4.27 2.11
C THR A 85 30.25 5.38 1.31
N LEU A 86 30.08 6.55 1.93
CA LEU A 86 29.47 7.76 1.37
C LEU A 86 30.50 8.79 0.90
N ASN A 87 31.79 8.55 1.08
CA ASN A 87 32.82 9.49 0.67
C ASN A 87 32.73 9.81 -0.84
N GLY A 88 32.76 11.10 -1.18
CA GLY A 88 32.68 11.59 -2.56
C GLY A 88 31.28 11.52 -3.19
N ARG A 89 30.24 11.12 -2.46
CA ARG A 89 28.86 11.08 -2.98
C ARG A 89 28.13 12.40 -2.76
N GLU A 90 27.22 12.72 -3.68
CA GLU A 90 26.26 13.80 -3.52
C GLU A 90 25.15 13.39 -2.54
N ILE A 91 24.86 14.26 -1.56
CA ILE A 91 23.85 14.04 -0.54
C ILE A 91 23.06 15.32 -0.36
N ASP A 92 21.82 15.30 -0.80
CA ASP A 92 20.87 16.39 -0.60
C ASP A 92 20.09 16.18 0.68
N VAL A 93 19.97 17.24 1.47
CA VAL A 93 19.18 17.22 2.70
C VAL A 93 18.25 18.42 2.74
N SER A 94 17.03 18.21 3.23
CA SER A 94 16.13 19.29 3.64
C SER A 94 15.78 19.11 5.11
N ILE A 95 15.82 20.21 5.89
CA ILE A 95 15.56 20.23 7.32
C ILE A 95 14.50 21.30 7.60
N ALA A 96 13.43 20.92 8.32
CA ALA A 96 12.38 21.82 8.76
C ALA A 96 12.01 21.54 10.22
N HIS A 97 11.40 22.52 10.90
CA HIS A 97 10.86 22.33 12.25
C HIS A 97 9.62 23.21 12.50
N ASP A 98 8.81 22.82 13.48
CA ASP A 98 7.64 23.59 13.95
C ASP A 98 7.75 24.04 15.42
N GLY A 99 8.91 23.81 16.04
CA GLY A 99 9.18 24.09 17.46
C GLY A 99 8.94 22.90 18.39
N HIS A 100 8.20 21.88 17.96
CA HIS A 100 8.00 20.63 18.71
C HIS A 100 8.77 19.46 18.07
N PHE A 101 8.79 19.40 16.75
CA PHE A 101 9.49 18.40 15.98
C PHE A 101 10.43 19.05 14.98
N ALA A 102 11.56 18.38 14.76
CA ALA A 102 12.43 18.62 13.63
C ALA A 102 12.33 17.43 12.67
N VAL A 103 12.10 17.72 11.40
CA VAL A 103 11.94 16.73 10.33
C VAL A 103 13.06 16.92 9.32
N ALA A 104 13.63 15.82 8.86
CA ALA A 104 14.60 15.87 7.78
C ALA A 104 14.35 14.81 6.71
N VAL A 105 14.59 15.19 5.46
CA VAL A 105 14.59 14.30 4.31
C VAL A 105 16.02 14.32 3.74
N ALA A 106 16.55 13.14 3.44
CA ALA A 106 17.84 12.98 2.80
C ALA A 106 17.65 12.18 1.52
N VAL A 107 18.33 12.60 0.45
CA VAL A 107 18.37 11.95 -0.86
C VAL A 107 19.82 11.74 -1.22
N ILE A 108 20.16 10.51 -1.62
CA ILE A 108 21.51 10.16 -2.09
C ILE A 108 21.33 9.58 -3.50
N PRO A 109 21.45 10.40 -4.56
CA PRO A 109 21.09 10.01 -5.92
C PRO A 109 21.81 8.74 -6.39
N ASP A 110 23.09 8.59 -6.06
CA ASP A 110 23.91 7.43 -6.45
C ASP A 110 23.73 6.20 -5.55
N LEU A 111 22.87 6.30 -4.52
CA LEU A 111 22.34 5.17 -3.77
C LEU A 111 20.87 4.90 -4.13
N ALA A 112 20.29 5.65 -5.08
CA ALA A 112 19.05 5.25 -5.70
C ALA A 112 19.27 3.85 -6.26
N PRO A 113 18.46 2.87 -5.86
CA PRO A 113 18.73 1.52 -6.24
C PRO A 113 18.75 1.36 -7.77
N ALA A 114 19.83 0.79 -8.30
CA ALA A 114 19.72 -0.16 -9.42
C ALA A 114 19.03 -1.46 -8.93
N TYR A 115 17.92 -1.32 -8.21
CA TYR A 115 17.13 -2.42 -7.68
C TYR A 115 15.89 -2.54 -8.55
N PHE A 116 16.12 -2.95 -9.79
CA PHE A 116 15.46 -4.18 -10.16
C PHE A 116 16.25 -5.26 -9.43
N PRO A 117 15.64 -6.09 -8.56
CA PRO A 117 16.31 -7.34 -8.22
C PRO A 117 16.69 -7.99 -9.56
N PRO A 118 17.94 -8.46 -9.76
CA PRO A 118 18.17 -9.37 -10.88
C PRO A 118 17.10 -10.45 -10.74
N PRO A 119 16.35 -10.77 -11.81
CA PRO A 119 15.31 -11.77 -11.71
C PRO A 119 15.92 -12.99 -11.04
N LEU A 120 15.31 -13.43 -9.94
CA LEU A 120 15.72 -14.64 -9.26
C LEU A 120 15.94 -15.70 -10.35
N ALA A 121 17.18 -16.16 -10.48
CA ALA A 121 17.52 -17.18 -11.45
C ALA A 121 16.72 -18.43 -11.08
N GLY A 122 15.59 -18.60 -11.77
CA GLY A 122 14.55 -19.55 -11.42
C GLY A 122 13.41 -19.43 -12.41
N GLU A 123 13.57 -20.09 -13.56
CA GLU A 123 12.51 -20.44 -14.50
C GLU A 123 11.54 -19.31 -14.89
N GLY A 124 12.09 -18.27 -15.52
CA GLY A 124 11.34 -17.27 -16.27
C GLY A 124 12.29 -16.50 -17.18
N GLN A 125 12.48 -16.97 -18.41
CA GLN A 125 13.29 -16.27 -19.41
C GLN A 125 12.67 -14.89 -19.73
N GLY A 126 13.43 -13.81 -19.53
CA GLY A 126 13.18 -12.48 -20.09
C GLY A 126 13.03 -11.37 -19.05
N GLY A 127 14.00 -10.45 -18.98
CA GLY A 127 13.95 -9.23 -18.15
C GLY A 127 12.95 -8.17 -18.64
N GLY A 128 11.76 -8.59 -19.08
CA GLY A 128 10.67 -7.73 -19.54
C GLY A 128 9.54 -7.63 -18.53
N LEU A 129 8.71 -6.59 -18.67
CA LEU A 129 7.46 -6.46 -17.93
C LEU A 129 6.50 -7.59 -18.32
N PRO A 130 5.67 -8.10 -17.39
CA PRO A 130 4.75 -9.19 -17.68
C PRO A 130 3.74 -8.82 -18.77
N GLU A 131 3.32 -9.78 -19.60
CA GLU A 131 2.30 -9.55 -20.61
C GLU A 131 1.00 -9.07 -19.96
N GLY A 132 0.48 -7.93 -20.43
CA GLY A 132 -0.66 -7.23 -19.84
C GLY A 132 -0.29 -6.14 -18.83
N PHE A 133 1.00 -5.97 -18.48
CA PHE A 133 1.44 -4.82 -17.68
C PHE A 133 1.20 -3.52 -18.42
N ARG A 134 0.52 -2.56 -17.77
CA ARG A 134 0.25 -1.23 -18.31
C ARG A 134 0.08 -0.23 -17.18
N LEU A 135 0.90 0.82 -17.19
CA LEU A 135 0.67 1.98 -16.32
C LEU A 135 -0.39 2.90 -16.94
N PRO A 136 -1.30 3.47 -16.13
CA PRO A 136 -2.25 4.48 -16.61
C PRO A 136 -1.52 5.75 -17.09
N ALA A 137 -2.10 6.43 -18.08
CA ALA A 137 -1.60 7.73 -18.51
C ALA A 137 -1.82 8.80 -17.41
N ARG A 138 -0.84 9.68 -17.23
CA ARG A 138 -0.89 10.81 -16.28
C ARG A 138 -0.72 12.14 -17.04
N PRO A 139 -1.77 12.63 -17.71
CA PRO A 139 -1.69 13.89 -18.47
C PRO A 139 -1.42 15.07 -17.54
N ARG A 140 -0.62 16.04 -17.99
CA ARG A 140 -0.15 17.19 -17.17
C ARG A 140 -1.27 18.12 -16.73
N ASP A 141 -2.35 18.17 -17.50
CA ASP A 141 -3.58 18.93 -17.24
C ASP A 141 -4.66 18.09 -16.52
N GLY A 142 -4.31 16.87 -16.07
CA GLY A 142 -5.21 15.99 -15.34
C GLY A 142 -5.58 16.52 -13.95
N HIS A 143 -6.85 16.38 -13.59
CA HIS A 143 -7.39 16.73 -12.26
C HIS A 143 -7.86 15.48 -11.51
N LYS A 144 -8.29 15.62 -10.25
CA LYS A 144 -8.76 14.47 -9.43
C LYS A 144 -9.81 13.59 -10.14
N GLY A 145 -10.79 14.18 -10.85
CA GLY A 145 -11.76 13.41 -11.64
C GLY A 145 -11.16 12.64 -12.84
N THR A 146 -10.02 13.06 -13.40
CA THR A 146 -9.35 12.37 -14.51
C THR A 146 -8.86 10.99 -14.08
N PHE A 147 -8.51 10.84 -12.81
CA PHE A 147 -7.93 9.61 -12.23
C PHE A 147 -8.97 8.76 -11.47
N GLY A 148 -10.25 9.08 -11.66
CA GLY A 148 -11.37 8.31 -11.17
C GLY A 148 -11.64 8.37 -9.67
N THR A 149 -12.82 7.91 -9.31
CA THR A 149 -13.30 7.74 -7.93
C THR A 149 -13.37 6.26 -7.58
N VAL A 150 -12.63 5.86 -6.55
CA VAL A 150 -12.64 4.48 -6.04
C VAL A 150 -13.34 4.40 -4.71
N VAL A 151 -14.25 3.44 -4.56
CA VAL A 151 -14.99 3.20 -3.31
C VAL A 151 -14.57 1.87 -2.71
N VAL A 152 -14.18 1.89 -1.45
CA VAL A 152 -13.79 0.69 -0.69
C VAL A 152 -14.83 0.43 0.40
N LEU A 153 -15.36 -0.79 0.47
CA LEU A 153 -16.18 -1.29 1.57
C LEU A 153 -15.37 -2.37 2.29
N ALA A 154 -14.85 -2.01 3.46
CA ALA A 154 -13.89 -2.83 4.19
C ALA A 154 -13.94 -2.51 5.69
N GLY A 155 -13.34 -3.39 6.48
CA GLY A 155 -13.14 -3.22 7.91
C GLY A 155 -14.35 -3.60 8.75
N SER A 156 -14.03 -4.09 9.93
CA SER A 156 -14.97 -4.39 11.01
C SER A 156 -14.26 -4.25 12.35
N GLN A 157 -14.97 -4.47 13.46
CA GLN A 157 -14.33 -4.48 14.78
C GLN A 157 -13.23 -5.55 14.81
N GLY A 158 -12.00 -5.15 15.16
CA GLY A 158 -10.81 -6.00 15.13
C GLY A 158 -10.08 -6.05 13.79
N PHE A 159 -10.67 -5.54 12.71
CA PHE A 159 -10.11 -5.57 11.35
C PHE A 159 -10.02 -4.19 10.69
N THR A 160 -9.87 -3.13 11.49
CA THR A 160 -9.72 -1.74 10.99
C THR A 160 -8.47 -1.55 10.13
N GLY A 161 -7.41 -2.35 10.38
CA GLY A 161 -6.20 -2.35 9.56
C GLY A 161 -6.44 -2.73 8.11
N ALA A 162 -7.34 -3.67 7.82
CA ALA A 162 -7.66 -4.10 6.47
C ALA A 162 -8.32 -2.95 5.67
N ALA A 163 -9.24 -2.22 6.30
CA ALA A 163 -9.87 -1.02 5.73
C ALA A 163 -8.83 0.06 5.39
N TYR A 164 -7.90 0.33 6.30
CA TYR A 164 -6.80 1.27 6.08
C TYR A 164 -5.90 0.84 4.91
N LEU A 165 -5.41 -0.40 4.93
CA LEU A 165 -4.48 -0.91 3.92
C LEU A 165 -5.10 -0.94 2.52
N ALA A 166 -6.35 -1.39 2.39
CA ALA A 166 -7.04 -1.40 1.10
C ALA A 166 -7.31 0.00 0.56
N SER A 167 -7.81 0.92 1.40
CA SER A 167 -8.07 2.29 0.94
C SER A 167 -6.79 3.05 0.60
N MET A 168 -5.72 2.88 1.39
CA MET A 168 -4.42 3.47 1.08
C MET A 168 -3.75 2.83 -0.13
N GLY A 169 -3.91 1.52 -0.35
CA GLY A 169 -3.46 0.84 -1.57
C GLY A 169 -4.08 1.46 -2.82
N ALA A 170 -5.38 1.76 -2.78
CA ALA A 170 -6.07 2.47 -3.86
C ALA A 170 -5.51 3.90 -4.05
N ALA A 171 -5.36 4.67 -2.96
CA ALA A 171 -4.84 6.04 -3.03
C ALA A 171 -3.41 6.09 -3.60
N ARG A 172 -2.54 5.19 -3.14
CA ARG A 172 -1.12 5.12 -3.54
C ARG A 172 -0.94 4.59 -4.97
N SER A 173 -1.94 3.92 -5.54
CA SER A 173 -1.93 3.50 -6.95
C SER A 173 -2.22 4.65 -7.94
N GLY A 174 -2.58 5.85 -7.45
CA GLY A 174 -2.84 7.02 -8.28
C GLY A 174 -4.32 7.34 -8.52
N ALA A 175 -5.24 6.67 -7.82
CA ALA A 175 -6.66 7.02 -7.85
C ALA A 175 -6.89 8.49 -7.44
N GLY A 176 -7.80 9.17 -8.13
CA GLY A 176 -8.01 10.60 -7.93
C GLY A 176 -8.78 10.93 -6.66
N ILE A 177 -9.82 10.14 -6.36
CA ILE A 177 -10.59 10.22 -5.12
C ILE A 177 -10.74 8.80 -4.58
N VAL A 178 -10.50 8.62 -3.28
CA VAL A 178 -10.79 7.36 -2.60
C VAL A 178 -11.79 7.62 -1.49
N ARG A 179 -12.88 6.86 -1.49
CA ARG A 179 -13.91 6.85 -0.45
C ARG A 179 -13.88 5.51 0.25
N LEU A 180 -13.80 5.51 1.58
CA LEU A 180 -13.85 4.30 2.40
C LEU A 180 -15.17 4.29 3.18
N LEU A 181 -15.99 3.27 2.96
CA LEU A 181 -17.23 3.05 3.70
C LEU A 181 -16.95 2.05 4.83
N VAL A 182 -17.25 2.44 6.07
CA VAL A 182 -17.03 1.62 7.27
C VAL A 182 -18.22 1.69 8.22
N ALA A 183 -18.37 0.67 9.07
CA ALA A 183 -19.33 0.69 10.17
C ALA A 183 -19.12 1.91 11.09
N GLN A 184 -20.23 2.49 11.58
CA GLN A 184 -20.27 3.74 12.34
C GLN A 184 -19.27 3.78 13.51
N SER A 185 -19.16 2.70 14.28
CA SER A 185 -18.31 2.64 15.47
C SER A 185 -16.80 2.63 15.17
N ILE A 186 -16.38 2.16 13.99
CA ILE A 186 -14.97 2.16 13.59
C ILE A 186 -14.57 3.41 12.79
N TYR A 187 -15.54 4.25 12.40
CA TYR A 187 -15.30 5.50 11.66
C TYR A 187 -14.24 6.40 12.29
N PRO A 188 -14.26 6.72 13.61
CA PRO A 188 -13.29 7.64 14.20
C PRO A 188 -11.84 7.15 14.04
N ILE A 189 -11.63 5.83 14.15
CA ILE A 189 -10.30 5.20 14.03
C ILE A 189 -9.75 5.41 12.62
N LEU A 190 -10.59 5.24 11.60
CA LEU A 190 -10.19 5.38 10.22
C LEU A 190 -10.10 6.85 9.82
N ALA A 191 -10.98 7.71 10.30
CA ALA A 191 -10.92 9.15 10.07
C ALA A 191 -9.63 9.77 10.65
N GLU A 192 -9.12 9.23 11.76
CA GLU A 192 -7.84 9.65 12.33
C GLU A 192 -6.64 9.10 11.52
N LYS A 193 -6.70 7.83 11.09
CA LYS A 193 -5.60 7.19 10.33
C LYS A 193 -5.49 7.67 8.89
N CYS A 194 -6.60 8.02 8.26
CA CYS A 194 -6.70 8.36 6.85
C CYS A 194 -6.83 9.87 6.67
N THR A 195 -5.76 10.55 6.28
CA THR A 195 -5.82 12.00 6.01
C THR A 195 -6.36 12.28 4.61
N GLU A 196 -5.95 11.48 3.61
CA GLU A 196 -6.29 11.72 2.20
C GLU A 196 -7.54 10.94 1.73
N VAL A 197 -7.91 9.86 2.42
CA VAL A 197 -9.09 9.04 2.08
C VAL A 197 -10.34 9.61 2.75
N ILE A 198 -11.40 9.78 1.97
CA ILE A 198 -12.70 10.23 2.48
C ILE A 198 -13.39 9.06 3.17
N VAL A 199 -13.34 9.03 4.49
CA VAL A 199 -14.02 8.00 5.28
C VAL A 199 -15.49 8.38 5.48
N GLY A 200 -16.40 7.47 5.17
CA GLY A 200 -17.84 7.63 5.32
C GLY A 200 -18.43 6.57 6.24
N PRO A 201 -19.07 6.94 7.35
CA PRO A 201 -19.75 5.97 8.19
C PRO A 201 -21.03 5.47 7.50
N ILE A 202 -21.36 4.20 7.70
CA ILE A 202 -22.62 3.59 7.30
C ILE A 202 -23.28 2.91 8.51
N PRO A 203 -24.61 2.70 8.49
CA PRO A 203 -25.28 1.97 9.55
C PRO A 203 -24.61 0.63 9.85
N GLU A 204 -24.65 0.21 11.10
CA GLU A 204 -24.11 -1.05 11.58
C GLU A 204 -25.19 -1.82 12.35
N ILE A 205 -25.08 -3.14 12.41
CA ILE A 205 -26.03 -4.01 13.14
C ILE A 205 -25.55 -4.34 14.55
N SER A 206 -24.25 -4.24 14.76
CA SER A 206 -23.55 -4.33 16.04
C SER A 206 -22.23 -3.56 15.88
N PRO A 207 -21.54 -3.23 16.99
CA PRO A 207 -20.28 -2.50 16.91
C PRO A 207 -19.30 -3.11 15.90
N GLY A 208 -19.01 -2.33 14.86
CA GLY A 208 -18.07 -2.64 13.79
C GLY A 208 -18.60 -3.62 12.74
N VAL A 209 -19.87 -4.02 12.76
CA VAL A 209 -20.42 -4.99 11.81
C VAL A 209 -21.44 -4.33 10.91
N VAL A 210 -21.14 -4.31 9.60
CA VAL A 210 -22.08 -3.84 8.57
C VAL A 210 -23.07 -4.94 8.24
N GLY A 211 -24.35 -4.62 8.06
CA GLY A 211 -25.37 -5.60 7.73
C GLY A 211 -26.29 -5.14 6.61
N HIS A 212 -27.29 -5.96 6.30
CA HIS A 212 -28.20 -5.73 5.16
C HIS A 212 -28.94 -4.39 5.23
N ALA A 213 -29.24 -3.89 6.43
CA ALA A 213 -29.87 -2.57 6.64
C ALA A 213 -29.08 -1.40 6.01
N SER A 214 -27.77 -1.59 5.81
CA SER A 214 -26.85 -0.58 5.26
C SER A 214 -26.83 -0.57 3.73
N LEU A 215 -27.51 -1.52 3.06
CA LEU A 215 -27.48 -1.71 1.61
C LEU A 215 -27.74 -0.43 0.82
N SER A 216 -28.83 0.28 1.14
CA SER A 216 -29.18 1.53 0.44
C SER A 216 -28.15 2.64 0.65
N GLY A 217 -27.54 2.71 1.84
CA GLY A 217 -26.46 3.66 2.13
C GLY A 217 -25.20 3.35 1.34
N ILE A 218 -24.84 2.07 1.25
CA ILE A 218 -23.67 1.62 0.49
C ILE A 218 -23.88 1.85 -1.01
N LEU A 219 -25.05 1.52 -1.56
CA LEU A 219 -25.34 1.77 -2.98
C LEU A 219 -25.23 3.26 -3.34
N ARG A 220 -25.70 4.16 -2.48
CA ARG A 220 -25.47 5.61 -2.64
C ARG A 220 -23.98 5.96 -2.52
N GLY A 221 -23.26 5.27 -1.65
CA GLY A 221 -21.80 5.39 -1.52
C GLY A 221 -21.07 5.06 -2.82
N PHE A 222 -21.49 4.00 -3.51
CA PHE A 222 -20.93 3.55 -4.80
C PHE A 222 -21.45 4.32 -6.02
N ALA A 223 -22.45 5.19 -5.87
CA ALA A 223 -22.96 5.99 -6.98
C ALA A 223 -21.85 6.90 -7.54
N GLY A 224 -21.61 6.81 -8.85
CA GLY A 224 -20.56 7.55 -9.55
C GLY A 224 -19.13 7.04 -9.31
N ALA A 225 -18.96 5.86 -8.71
CA ALA A 225 -17.65 5.22 -8.60
C ALA A 225 -17.19 4.70 -9.97
N ASP A 226 -15.90 4.90 -10.29
CA ASP A 226 -15.25 4.35 -11.47
C ASP A 226 -14.73 2.92 -11.22
N ALA A 227 -14.47 2.57 -9.95
CA ALA A 227 -14.19 1.21 -9.51
C ALA A 227 -14.42 1.08 -7.98
N GLY A 228 -14.37 -0.15 -7.46
CA GLY A 228 -14.33 -0.34 -6.02
C GLY A 228 -13.73 -1.65 -5.55
N ALA A 229 -13.46 -1.73 -4.25
CA ALA A 229 -12.99 -2.93 -3.57
C ALA A 229 -13.94 -3.28 -2.43
N ILE A 230 -14.31 -4.56 -2.31
CA ILE A 230 -15.21 -5.04 -1.27
C ILE A 230 -14.61 -6.30 -0.64
N GLY A 231 -14.60 -6.35 0.69
CA GLY A 231 -14.30 -7.59 1.41
C GLY A 231 -13.21 -7.54 2.48
N PRO A 232 -12.09 -6.81 2.34
CA PRO A 232 -11.02 -6.77 3.34
C PRO A 232 -11.55 -6.52 4.75
N GLY A 233 -11.51 -7.54 5.61
CA GLY A 233 -11.93 -7.45 7.01
C GLY A 233 -13.39 -7.10 7.26
N LEU A 234 -14.33 -7.41 6.36
CA LEU A 234 -15.77 -7.13 6.58
C LEU A 234 -16.41 -8.03 7.64
N GLY A 235 -15.78 -9.15 7.99
CA GLY A 235 -16.40 -10.16 8.84
C GLY A 235 -17.39 -11.04 8.06
N ARG A 236 -17.99 -12.01 8.76
CA ARG A 236 -18.79 -13.09 8.15
C ARG A 236 -20.16 -13.28 8.82
N ASP A 237 -20.71 -12.21 9.38
CA ASP A 237 -22.05 -12.26 9.96
C ASP A 237 -23.11 -12.57 8.88
N ALA A 238 -24.19 -13.27 9.25
CA ALA A 238 -25.25 -13.66 8.32
C ALA A 238 -25.93 -12.46 7.64
N SER A 239 -26.06 -11.34 8.35
CA SER A 239 -26.59 -10.09 7.79
C SER A 239 -25.59 -9.43 6.86
N THR A 240 -24.28 -9.51 7.13
CA THR A 240 -23.22 -9.09 6.20
C THR A 240 -23.21 -9.95 4.94
N ARG A 241 -23.43 -11.26 5.06
CA ARG A 241 -23.59 -12.16 3.91
C ARG A 241 -24.73 -11.71 3.01
N ARG A 242 -25.93 -11.51 3.58
CA ARG A 242 -27.10 -11.05 2.83
C ARG A 242 -26.85 -9.69 2.19
N LEU A 243 -26.14 -8.79 2.87
CA LEU A 243 -25.69 -7.53 2.31
C LEU A 243 -24.86 -7.74 1.04
N ILE A 244 -23.82 -8.58 1.09
CA ILE A 244 -22.93 -8.82 -0.07
C ILE A 244 -23.68 -9.46 -1.24
N GLU A 245 -24.54 -10.45 -0.98
CA GLU A 245 -25.33 -11.12 -2.01
C GLU A 245 -26.26 -10.16 -2.75
N ASP A 246 -26.82 -9.17 -2.06
CA ASP A 246 -27.68 -8.14 -2.66
C ASP A 246 -26.91 -6.95 -3.24
N LEU A 247 -25.78 -6.59 -2.66
CA LEU A 247 -24.97 -5.42 -3.03
C LEU A 247 -24.23 -5.66 -4.34
N VAL A 248 -23.44 -6.74 -4.43
CA VAL A 248 -22.51 -6.97 -5.55
C VAL A 248 -23.22 -6.98 -6.91
N PRO A 249 -24.41 -7.59 -7.08
CA PRO A 249 -25.14 -7.53 -8.36
C PRO A 249 -25.63 -6.14 -8.75
N ARG A 250 -25.75 -5.20 -7.80
CA ARG A 250 -26.38 -3.89 -8.00
C ARG A 250 -25.37 -2.75 -8.11
N VAL A 251 -24.10 -2.99 -7.82
CA VAL A 251 -23.04 -2.02 -8.04
C VAL A 251 -22.67 -2.02 -9.53
N ALA A 252 -22.84 -0.87 -10.18
CA ALA A 252 -22.55 -0.71 -11.61
C ALA A 252 -21.04 -0.60 -11.91
N ALA A 253 -20.26 -0.14 -10.95
CA ALA A 253 -18.82 0.04 -11.10
C ALA A 253 -18.09 -1.31 -11.18
N PRO A 254 -16.97 -1.41 -11.91
CA PRO A 254 -16.03 -2.52 -11.80
C PRO A 254 -15.59 -2.78 -10.36
N LEU A 255 -15.47 -4.05 -9.95
CA LEU A 255 -15.16 -4.42 -8.56
C LEU A 255 -13.93 -5.31 -8.43
N VAL A 256 -13.21 -5.13 -7.32
CA VAL A 256 -12.29 -6.13 -6.76
C VAL A 256 -12.97 -6.77 -5.56
N LEU A 257 -13.10 -8.09 -5.57
CA LEU A 257 -13.63 -8.85 -4.44
C LEU A 257 -12.49 -9.63 -3.80
N ASP A 258 -12.24 -9.35 -2.52
CA ASP A 258 -11.17 -9.99 -1.75
C ASP A 258 -11.69 -10.53 -0.41
N ALA A 259 -10.89 -11.39 0.23
CA ALA A 259 -11.07 -11.78 1.62
C ALA A 259 -12.51 -12.19 1.98
N ASP A 260 -13.16 -11.51 2.93
CA ASP A 260 -14.48 -11.89 3.41
C ASP A 260 -15.57 -11.77 2.35
N ALA A 261 -15.46 -10.90 1.34
CA ALA A 261 -16.41 -10.91 0.22
C ALA A 261 -16.35 -12.24 -0.55
N LEU A 262 -15.15 -12.77 -0.79
CA LEU A 262 -14.97 -14.08 -1.43
C LEU A 262 -15.49 -15.21 -0.54
N ASN A 263 -15.22 -15.15 0.77
CA ASN A 263 -15.70 -16.16 1.72
C ASN A 263 -17.22 -16.18 1.80
N LEU A 264 -17.87 -15.02 1.90
CA LEU A 264 -19.32 -14.90 1.93
C LEU A 264 -19.98 -15.37 0.62
N LEU A 265 -19.40 -15.02 -0.53
CA LEU A 265 -19.90 -15.50 -1.83
C LEU A 265 -19.65 -17.00 -2.06
N SER A 266 -18.68 -17.59 -1.36
CA SER A 266 -18.42 -19.05 -1.44
C SER A 266 -19.56 -19.91 -0.88
N GLU A 267 -20.49 -19.31 -0.12
CA GLU A 267 -21.71 -19.96 0.36
C GLU A 267 -22.85 -19.93 -0.70
N HIS A 268 -22.70 -19.12 -1.76
CA HIS A 268 -23.65 -19.03 -2.89
C HIS A 268 -22.89 -19.02 -4.23
N ARG A 269 -22.03 -20.02 -4.44
CA ARG A 269 -21.06 -20.10 -5.57
C ARG A 269 -21.66 -19.92 -6.96
N THR A 270 -22.93 -20.30 -7.14
CA THR A 270 -23.64 -20.20 -8.42
C THR A 270 -23.97 -18.77 -8.83
N ILE A 271 -23.77 -17.78 -7.96
CA ILE A 271 -23.98 -16.36 -8.28
C ILE A 271 -22.88 -15.79 -9.18
N LEU A 272 -21.62 -16.25 -9.05
CA LEU A 272 -20.47 -15.64 -9.74
C LEU A 272 -20.61 -15.52 -11.26
N PRO A 273 -21.07 -16.56 -12.00
CA PRO A 273 -21.28 -16.45 -13.45
C PRO A 273 -22.35 -15.43 -13.85
N ARG A 274 -23.26 -15.08 -12.93
CA ARG A 274 -24.36 -14.12 -13.17
C ARG A 274 -23.98 -12.68 -12.86
N LEU A 275 -22.86 -12.47 -12.16
CA LEU A 275 -22.35 -11.13 -11.85
C LEU A 275 -21.64 -10.51 -13.04
N SER A 276 -21.51 -9.18 -13.02
CA SER A 276 -20.75 -8.40 -14.02
C SER A 276 -19.40 -9.03 -14.35
N PRO A 277 -18.97 -9.10 -15.63
CA PRO A 277 -17.65 -9.59 -15.99
C PRO A 277 -16.52 -8.65 -15.56
N GLN A 278 -16.83 -7.39 -15.23
CA GLN A 278 -15.86 -6.39 -14.76
C GLN A 278 -15.52 -6.55 -13.27
N ILE A 279 -15.33 -7.80 -12.85
CA ILE A 279 -14.99 -8.14 -11.47
C ILE A 279 -13.67 -8.92 -11.47
N VAL A 280 -12.73 -8.47 -10.64
CA VAL A 280 -11.49 -9.16 -10.32
C VAL A 280 -11.66 -9.89 -8.99
N LEU A 281 -11.38 -11.19 -8.97
CA LEU A 281 -11.35 -12.00 -7.76
C LEU A 281 -9.90 -12.18 -7.32
N THR A 282 -9.59 -11.94 -6.05
CA THR A 282 -8.21 -12.05 -5.53
C THR A 282 -8.00 -13.16 -4.48
N PRO A 283 -8.48 -14.40 -4.69
CA PRO A 283 -8.39 -15.44 -3.66
C PRO A 283 -6.96 -15.91 -3.41
N HIS A 284 -6.64 -16.20 -2.14
CA HIS A 284 -5.55 -17.12 -1.82
C HIS A 284 -6.01 -18.59 -2.05
N PRO A 285 -5.11 -19.61 -2.01
CA PRO A 285 -5.48 -20.98 -2.39
C PRO A 285 -6.67 -21.57 -1.60
N ALA A 286 -6.71 -21.37 -0.29
CA ALA A 286 -7.85 -21.82 0.52
C ALA A 286 -9.16 -21.02 0.30
N GLU A 287 -9.12 -19.74 -0.06
CA GLU A 287 -10.32 -18.99 -0.51
C GLU A 287 -10.81 -19.53 -1.85
N PHE A 288 -9.89 -19.78 -2.77
CA PHE A 288 -10.19 -20.33 -4.08
C PHE A 288 -10.85 -21.71 -3.95
N ALA A 289 -10.29 -22.58 -3.10
CA ALA A 289 -10.83 -23.90 -2.78
C ALA A 289 -12.29 -23.81 -2.31
N ARG A 290 -12.56 -22.93 -1.33
CA ARG A 290 -13.94 -22.68 -0.86
C ARG A 290 -14.86 -22.18 -1.97
N LEU A 291 -14.39 -21.24 -2.80
CA LEU A 291 -15.18 -20.63 -3.87
C LEU A 291 -15.48 -21.60 -5.02
N SER A 292 -14.52 -22.47 -5.34
CA SER A 292 -14.62 -23.46 -6.43
C SER A 292 -15.26 -24.78 -5.99
N GLY A 293 -15.30 -25.06 -4.69
CA GLY A 293 -15.70 -26.38 -4.17
C GLY A 293 -14.64 -27.47 -4.39
N LEU A 294 -13.37 -27.08 -4.54
CA LEU A 294 -12.24 -27.99 -4.66
C LEU A 294 -11.48 -28.09 -3.33
N GLU A 295 -10.67 -29.13 -3.21
CA GLU A 295 -9.68 -29.22 -2.13
C GLU A 295 -8.51 -28.26 -2.36
N THR A 296 -7.99 -27.66 -1.29
CA THR A 296 -6.85 -26.72 -1.39
C THR A 296 -5.63 -27.39 -2.02
N ALA A 297 -5.40 -28.68 -1.74
CA ALA A 297 -4.32 -29.45 -2.35
C ALA A 297 -4.47 -29.56 -3.88
N ALA A 298 -5.69 -29.79 -4.38
CA ALA A 298 -5.96 -29.83 -5.82
C ALA A 298 -5.70 -28.47 -6.48
N VAL A 299 -6.10 -27.37 -5.83
CA VAL A 299 -5.80 -26.00 -6.29
C VAL A 299 -4.29 -25.78 -6.42
N GLN A 300 -3.51 -26.23 -5.44
CA GLN A 300 -2.06 -26.06 -5.42
C GLN A 300 -1.33 -26.92 -6.46
N GLN A 301 -1.86 -28.10 -6.82
CA GLN A 301 -1.26 -29.00 -7.80
C GLN A 301 -1.29 -28.45 -9.23
N ASP A 302 -2.38 -27.78 -9.63
CA ASP A 302 -2.52 -27.17 -10.96
C ASP A 302 -3.10 -25.76 -10.87
N ARG A 303 -2.34 -24.85 -10.27
CA ARG A 303 -2.76 -23.45 -10.06
C ARG A 303 -3.10 -22.75 -11.37
N ARG A 304 -2.28 -22.97 -12.41
CA ARG A 304 -2.45 -22.33 -13.73
C ARG A 304 -3.71 -22.84 -14.42
N GLY A 305 -3.88 -24.16 -14.53
CA GLY A 305 -5.03 -24.74 -15.21
C GLY A 305 -6.33 -24.46 -14.48
N ILE A 306 -6.33 -24.56 -13.14
CA ILE A 306 -7.51 -24.27 -12.32
C ILE A 306 -7.90 -22.78 -12.40
N ALA A 307 -6.96 -21.84 -12.23
CA ALA A 307 -7.27 -20.42 -12.36
C ALA A 307 -7.83 -20.09 -13.76
N SER A 308 -7.23 -20.64 -14.82
CA SER A 308 -7.69 -20.44 -16.21
C SER A 308 -9.08 -21.01 -16.45
N ARG A 309 -9.37 -22.21 -15.94
CA ARG A 309 -10.68 -22.86 -16.05
C ARG A 309 -11.74 -22.03 -15.35
N PHE A 310 -11.51 -21.61 -14.10
CA PHE A 310 -12.51 -20.89 -13.33
C PHE A 310 -12.66 -19.43 -13.73
N ALA A 311 -11.60 -18.79 -14.26
CA ALA A 311 -11.73 -17.48 -14.91
C ALA A 311 -12.77 -17.53 -16.05
N LYS A 312 -12.72 -18.59 -16.89
CA LYS A 312 -13.71 -18.85 -17.94
C LYS A 312 -15.09 -19.16 -17.37
N VAL A 313 -15.19 -20.09 -16.42
CA VAL A 313 -16.48 -20.53 -15.84
C VAL A 313 -17.22 -19.39 -15.14
N TRP A 314 -16.49 -18.56 -14.37
CA TRP A 314 -17.08 -17.42 -13.68
C TRP A 314 -17.24 -16.20 -14.59
N ASN A 315 -16.57 -16.19 -15.75
CA ASN A 315 -16.42 -15.03 -16.63
C ASN A 315 -15.84 -13.82 -15.87
N LYS A 316 -14.66 -14.03 -15.25
CA LYS A 316 -13.99 -13.09 -14.33
C LYS A 316 -12.48 -13.14 -14.51
N VAL A 317 -11.81 -12.05 -14.15
CA VAL A 317 -10.36 -12.10 -13.92
C VAL A 317 -10.11 -12.70 -12.54
N VAL A 318 -9.23 -13.69 -12.49
CA VAL A 318 -8.84 -14.40 -11.25
C VAL A 318 -7.37 -14.14 -10.97
N VAL A 319 -7.07 -13.60 -9.79
CA VAL A 319 -5.74 -13.44 -9.22
C VAL A 319 -5.57 -14.47 -8.11
N LEU A 320 -5.02 -15.64 -8.46
CA LEU A 320 -4.75 -16.71 -7.50
C LEU A 320 -3.43 -16.46 -6.77
N LYS A 321 -3.54 -15.84 -5.59
CA LYS A 321 -2.41 -15.40 -4.75
C LYS A 321 -1.54 -16.58 -4.29
N GLY A 322 -0.26 -16.31 -4.03
CA GLY A 322 0.75 -17.27 -3.59
C GLY A 322 2.09 -17.05 -4.32
N ALA A 323 3.14 -17.78 -3.93
CA ALA A 323 4.43 -17.73 -4.62
C ALA A 323 4.24 -18.10 -6.11
N GLY A 324 4.63 -17.24 -7.06
CA GLY A 324 4.20 -17.42 -8.45
C GLY A 324 2.71 -17.13 -8.60
N THR A 325 2.28 -15.88 -8.40
CA THR A 325 0.85 -15.52 -8.47
C THR A 325 0.35 -15.70 -9.91
N VAL A 326 -0.81 -16.34 -10.07
CA VAL A 326 -1.43 -16.59 -11.38
C VAL A 326 -2.53 -15.57 -11.61
N ILE A 327 -2.48 -14.85 -12.73
CA ILE A 327 -3.52 -13.94 -13.19
C ILE A 327 -4.14 -14.55 -14.45
N ALA A 328 -5.42 -14.92 -14.39
CA ALA A 328 -6.13 -15.54 -15.51
C ALA A 328 -7.36 -14.71 -15.90
N ALA A 329 -7.52 -14.46 -17.20
CA ALA A 329 -8.66 -13.79 -17.79
C ALA A 329 -9.67 -14.79 -18.40
N PRO A 330 -10.95 -14.40 -18.52
CA PRO A 330 -11.97 -15.27 -19.11
C PRO A 330 -11.77 -15.51 -20.62
N ASP A 331 -11.02 -14.64 -21.30
CA ASP A 331 -10.67 -14.77 -22.72
C ASP A 331 -9.52 -15.77 -22.97
N GLY A 332 -8.94 -16.34 -21.91
CA GLY A 332 -7.87 -17.32 -22.00
C GLY A 332 -6.46 -16.74 -21.85
N ARG A 333 -6.30 -15.42 -21.70
CA ARG A 333 -5.00 -14.84 -21.30
C ARG A 333 -4.63 -15.29 -19.89
N VAL A 334 -3.36 -15.61 -19.71
CA VAL A 334 -2.82 -16.05 -18.41
C VAL A 334 -1.41 -15.51 -18.25
N THR A 335 -1.17 -14.82 -17.14
CA THR A 335 0.13 -14.27 -16.78
C THR A 335 0.55 -14.82 -15.42
N LEU A 336 1.83 -15.18 -15.30
CA LEU A 336 2.46 -15.58 -14.04
C LEU A 336 3.35 -14.44 -13.56
N ASN A 337 3.19 -14.04 -12.30
CA ASN A 337 4.15 -13.15 -11.67
C ASN A 337 5.22 -14.00 -10.96
N PRO A 338 6.47 -14.04 -11.45
CA PRO A 338 7.50 -14.92 -10.91
C PRO A 338 8.07 -14.42 -9.57
N ILE A 339 7.79 -13.17 -9.20
CA ILE A 339 8.31 -12.57 -7.98
C ILE A 339 7.66 -13.26 -6.76
N ALA A 340 8.49 -13.99 -6.01
CA ALA A 340 8.11 -14.66 -4.79
C ALA A 340 9.01 -14.16 -3.66
N THR A 341 8.57 -13.12 -2.96
CA THR A 341 9.24 -12.65 -1.74
C THR A 341 8.50 -13.14 -0.50
N PRO A 342 9.18 -13.83 0.44
CA PRO A 342 8.59 -14.21 1.71
C PRO A 342 8.06 -13.03 2.53
N ALA A 343 8.53 -11.80 2.27
CA ALA A 343 8.06 -10.59 2.93
C ALA A 343 6.55 -10.36 2.75
N LEU A 344 5.97 -10.84 1.64
CA LEU A 344 4.54 -10.71 1.36
C LEU A 344 3.67 -11.75 2.08
N ALA A 345 4.27 -12.74 2.74
CA ALA A 345 3.58 -13.72 3.58
C ALA A 345 3.25 -13.15 4.99
N SER A 346 2.85 -11.88 5.05
CA SER A 346 2.42 -11.19 6.27
C SER A 346 0.96 -10.75 6.15
N GLY A 347 0.23 -10.74 7.27
CA GLY A 347 -1.16 -10.26 7.28
C GLY A 347 -1.26 -8.82 6.77
N GLY A 348 -2.24 -8.54 5.91
CA GLY A 348 -2.52 -7.21 5.36
C GLY A 348 -1.97 -6.94 3.95
N THR A 349 -1.06 -7.75 3.43
CA THR A 349 -0.51 -7.57 2.07
C THR A 349 -1.57 -7.77 0.99
N GLY A 350 -2.47 -8.74 1.18
CA GLY A 350 -3.64 -8.95 0.33
C GLY A 350 -4.56 -7.73 0.26
N ASP A 351 -4.77 -7.04 1.39
CA ASP A 351 -5.62 -5.86 1.47
C ASP A 351 -5.05 -4.71 0.62
N VAL A 352 -3.72 -4.50 0.70
CA VAL A 352 -3.01 -3.51 -0.14
C VAL A 352 -3.19 -3.84 -1.62
N LEU A 353 -3.00 -5.11 -2.01
CA LEU A 353 -3.16 -5.56 -3.40
C LEU A 353 -4.58 -5.31 -3.91
N ALA A 354 -5.61 -5.64 -3.12
CA ALA A 354 -7.00 -5.43 -3.51
C ALA A 354 -7.30 -3.94 -3.77
N GLY A 355 -6.81 -3.07 -2.87
CA GLY A 355 -6.87 -1.62 -3.04
C GLY A 355 -6.16 -1.12 -4.29
N LEU A 356 -4.94 -1.59 -4.50
CA LEU A 356 -4.09 -1.19 -5.62
C LEU A 356 -4.73 -1.57 -6.96
N ILE A 357 -5.25 -2.79 -7.10
CA ILE A 357 -5.98 -3.22 -8.32
C ILE A 357 -7.21 -2.34 -8.55
N ALA A 358 -8.01 -2.06 -7.51
CA ALA A 358 -9.19 -1.22 -7.63
C ALA A 358 -8.84 0.22 -8.05
N GLY A 359 -7.74 0.75 -7.52
CA GLY A 359 -7.22 2.07 -7.90
C GLY A 359 -6.73 2.16 -9.35
N LEU A 360 -6.12 1.10 -9.87
CA LEU A 360 -5.77 0.97 -11.28
C LEU A 360 -7.01 0.85 -12.18
N MET A 361 -8.02 0.08 -11.76
CA MET A 361 -9.31 -0.02 -12.45
C MET A 361 -10.04 1.32 -12.47
N GLY A 362 -10.02 2.09 -11.38
CA GLY A 362 -10.60 3.44 -11.30
C GLY A 362 -9.94 4.42 -12.27
N GLN A 363 -8.67 4.20 -12.60
CA GLN A 363 -7.94 4.92 -13.65
C GLN A 363 -8.22 4.38 -15.07
N LYS A 364 -9.29 3.59 -15.24
CA LYS A 364 -9.80 3.03 -16.50
C LYS A 364 -8.92 1.96 -17.14
N LEU A 365 -8.04 1.32 -16.37
CA LEU A 365 -7.40 0.09 -16.85
C LEU A 365 -8.43 -1.05 -16.88
N PRO A 366 -8.45 -1.87 -17.94
CA PRO A 366 -9.31 -3.03 -17.95
C PRO A 366 -8.88 -4.03 -16.85
N PRO A 367 -9.80 -4.89 -16.37
CA PRO A 367 -9.58 -5.72 -15.18
C PRO A 367 -8.33 -6.60 -15.24
N PHE A 368 -7.98 -7.16 -16.40
CA PHE A 368 -6.82 -8.03 -16.54
C PHE A 368 -5.51 -7.26 -16.42
N GLU A 369 -5.39 -6.14 -17.13
CA GLU A 369 -4.22 -5.27 -17.12
C GLU A 369 -4.04 -4.63 -15.74
N ALA A 370 -5.13 -4.23 -15.08
CA ALA A 370 -5.10 -3.74 -13.71
C ALA A 370 -4.62 -4.82 -12.72
N ALA A 371 -5.06 -6.07 -12.88
CA ALA A 371 -4.62 -7.19 -12.06
C ALA A 371 -3.13 -7.53 -12.28
N VAL A 372 -2.68 -7.64 -13.53
CA VAL A 372 -1.26 -7.91 -13.86
C VAL A 372 -0.36 -6.80 -13.33
N THR A 373 -0.70 -5.55 -13.64
CA THR A 373 0.05 -4.38 -13.18
C THR A 373 0.05 -4.31 -11.67
N GLY A 374 -1.09 -4.56 -11.04
CA GLY A 374 -1.22 -4.46 -9.60
C GLY A 374 -0.44 -5.52 -8.83
N VAL A 375 -0.47 -6.77 -9.31
CA VAL A 375 0.35 -7.85 -8.75
C VAL A 375 1.84 -7.55 -8.93
N HIS A 376 2.25 -7.05 -10.10
CA HIS A 376 3.65 -6.75 -10.37
C HIS A 376 4.18 -5.60 -9.48
N LEU A 377 3.43 -4.50 -9.33
CA LEU A 377 3.84 -3.36 -8.49
C LEU A 377 3.82 -3.67 -6.99
N HIS A 378 2.96 -4.59 -6.56
CA HIS A 378 2.88 -5.03 -5.17
C HIS A 378 4.02 -5.98 -4.76
N SER A 379 4.64 -6.64 -5.74
CA SER A 379 5.67 -7.67 -5.52
C SER A 379 7.06 -7.10 -5.40
#